data_AF-A0A6A9T4H2-F1
#
_entry.id   AF-A0A6A9T4H2-F1
#
_cell.length_a   1.000
_cell.length_b   1.000
_cell.length_c   1.000
_cell.angle_alpha   90.00
_cell.angle_beta   90.00
_cell.angle_gamma   90.00
#
_symmetry.space_group_name_H-M   'P 1'
#
loop_
_entity.id
_entity.type
_entity.pdbx_description
1 polymer ?
#
loop_
_entity_poly.entity_id
_entity_poly.type
_entity_poly.pdbx_seq_one_letter_code
_entity_poly.pdbx_strand_id
1 'polypeptide(L)'
;MQAQLAEILPDEADTTNPLDIIGDAEMDRFRQSLNIVLRADEDGGAVVLSVPTALFEFEDLVDIIGDLQQKHEKPVVTCLMGGEETDRAADRLKAYGILNYFDPARAVPSLQAFADYRNVTEREYEQPTAFEVEEDRAQEVLSEAVEPGWITSTSRLWISSMPTVSPLQWADLPRVLQRPKRLPEISVALLS
;
A
#
# COMPACT_ATOMS: atom_id res chain seq x y z
N MET A 1 11.76 3.32 -18.93
CA MET A 1 11.76 1.99 -18.30
C MET A 1 12.10 0.88 -19.29
N GLN A 2 11.23 0.60 -20.28
CA GLN A 2 11.33 -0.55 -21.21
C GLN A 2 12.73 -0.76 -21.86
N ALA A 3 13.34 0.30 -22.40
CA ALA A 3 14.68 0.20 -23.00
C ALA A 3 15.76 -0.25 -22.01
N GLN A 4 15.67 0.15 -20.73
CA GLN A 4 16.63 -0.26 -19.70
C GLN A 4 16.41 -1.70 -19.26
N LEU A 5 15.16 -2.18 -19.25
CA LEU A 5 14.85 -3.58 -18.97
C LEU A 5 15.35 -4.49 -20.10
N ALA A 6 15.20 -4.08 -21.36
CA ALA A 6 15.70 -4.82 -22.52
C ALA A 6 17.24 -4.94 -22.57
N GLU A 7 17.99 -4.07 -21.88
CA GLU A 7 19.45 -4.17 -21.79
C GLU A 7 19.92 -5.24 -20.79
N ILE A 8 19.08 -5.60 -19.81
CA ILE A 8 19.46 -6.48 -18.69
C ILE A 8 18.71 -7.81 -18.70
N LEU A 9 17.57 -7.88 -19.38
CA LEU A 9 16.77 -9.09 -19.50
C LEU A 9 17.11 -9.85 -20.79
N PRO A 10 17.03 -11.19 -20.77
CA PRO A 10 17.15 -11.99 -21.99
C PRO A 10 16.09 -11.59 -23.04
N ASP A 11 16.37 -11.85 -24.31
CA ASP A 11 15.43 -11.57 -25.41
C ASP A 11 14.10 -12.33 -25.25
N GLU A 12 14.11 -13.45 -24.52
CA GLU A 12 12.95 -14.29 -24.24
C GLU A 12 12.09 -13.77 -23.07
N ALA A 13 12.56 -12.78 -22.31
CA ALA A 13 11.84 -12.26 -21.15
C ALA A 13 10.73 -11.30 -21.59
N ASP A 14 9.56 -11.44 -20.97
CA ASP A 14 8.47 -10.49 -21.15
C ASP A 14 8.72 -9.25 -20.29
N THR A 15 8.97 -8.13 -20.97
CA THR A 15 9.20 -6.80 -20.34
C THR A 15 7.89 -6.05 -20.09
N THR A 16 6.74 -6.61 -20.49
CA THR A 16 5.42 -6.04 -20.18
C THR A 16 5.06 -6.27 -18.72
N ASN A 17 3.89 -5.79 -18.30
CA ASN A 17 3.39 -6.00 -16.93
C ASN A 17 2.41 -7.17 -16.93
N PRO A 18 2.68 -8.29 -16.24
CA PRO A 18 3.77 -8.50 -15.27
C PRO A 18 5.15 -8.72 -15.90
N LEU A 19 6.18 -8.13 -15.30
CA LEU A 19 7.58 -8.27 -15.67
C LEU A 19 8.09 -9.65 -15.24
N ASP A 20 8.41 -10.51 -16.20
CA ASP A 20 8.93 -11.85 -15.93
C ASP A 20 10.46 -11.84 -15.91
N ILE A 21 11.03 -11.92 -14.71
CA ILE A 21 12.46 -12.05 -14.49
C ILE A 21 12.72 -13.56 -14.41
N ILE A 22 13.00 -14.16 -15.58
CA ILE A 22 13.22 -15.61 -15.76
C ILE A 22 14.01 -16.20 -14.59
N GLY A 23 13.54 -17.34 -14.07
CA GLY A 23 14.03 -17.94 -12.83
C GLY A 23 15.50 -18.29 -12.69
N ASP A 24 16.27 -18.30 -13.79
CA ASP A 24 17.73 -18.42 -13.74
C ASP A 24 18.45 -17.08 -13.45
N ALA A 25 17.68 -16.03 -13.20
CA ALA A 25 18.19 -14.71 -12.93
C ALA A 25 19.07 -14.69 -11.69
N GLU A 26 20.34 -14.36 -11.89
CA GLU A 26 21.22 -13.93 -10.81
C GLU A 26 20.52 -12.82 -10.01
N MET A 27 20.69 -12.83 -8.68
CA MET A 27 20.08 -11.85 -7.77
C MET A 27 20.38 -10.39 -8.17
N ASP A 28 21.50 -10.16 -8.84
CA ASP A 28 21.85 -8.84 -9.39
C ASP A 28 20.92 -8.40 -10.53
N ARG A 29 20.45 -9.32 -11.38
CA ARG A 29 19.46 -9.02 -12.42
C ARG A 29 18.13 -8.60 -11.79
N PHE A 30 17.65 -9.35 -10.78
CA PHE A 30 16.47 -8.96 -10.01
C PHE A 30 16.61 -7.56 -9.40
N ARG A 31 17.73 -7.32 -8.70
CA ARG A 31 18.03 -6.02 -8.10
C ARG A 31 18.00 -4.88 -9.12
N GLN A 32 18.60 -5.07 -10.29
CA GLN A 32 18.62 -4.07 -11.35
C GLN A 32 17.21 -3.81 -11.91
N SER A 33 16.47 -4.88 -12.21
CA SER A 33 15.10 -4.80 -12.70
C SER A 33 14.18 -4.08 -11.72
N LEU A 34 14.17 -4.49 -10.45
CA LEU A 34 13.35 -3.85 -9.42
C LEU A 34 13.75 -2.39 -9.20
N ASN A 35 15.04 -2.07 -9.25
CA ASN A 35 15.52 -0.69 -9.15
C ASN A 35 15.07 0.18 -10.34
N ILE A 36 15.00 -0.38 -11.55
CA ILE A 36 14.48 0.32 -12.73
C ILE A 36 12.98 0.60 -12.58
N VAL A 37 12.21 -0.42 -12.18
CA VAL A 37 10.76 -0.32 -11.94
C VAL A 37 10.45 0.73 -10.86
N LEU A 38 11.06 0.61 -9.69
CA LEU A 38 10.81 1.55 -8.58
C LEU A 38 11.29 2.98 -8.88
N ARG A 39 12.25 3.16 -9.78
CA ARG A 39 12.69 4.51 -10.20
C ARG A 39 11.75 5.18 -11.18
N ALA A 40 10.92 4.44 -11.92
CA ALA A 40 10.09 4.99 -12.99
C ALA A 40 8.92 5.80 -12.41
N ASP A 41 8.78 7.08 -12.75
CA ASP A 41 7.72 7.96 -12.21
C ASP A 41 6.29 7.51 -12.56
N GLU A 42 6.15 6.72 -13.63
CA GLU A 42 4.89 6.12 -14.08
C GLU A 42 4.36 5.03 -13.13
N ASP A 43 5.25 4.43 -12.34
CA ASP A 43 4.95 3.32 -11.44
C ASP A 43 4.81 3.78 -9.99
N GLY A 44 3.71 3.36 -9.37
CA GLY A 44 3.34 3.78 -8.01
C GLY A 44 3.89 2.87 -6.92
N GLY A 45 4.44 1.72 -7.31
CA GLY A 45 4.89 0.66 -6.44
C GLY A 45 5.05 -0.65 -7.20
N ALA A 46 5.43 -1.71 -6.50
CA ALA A 46 5.62 -3.02 -7.10
C ALA A 46 5.00 -4.14 -6.27
N VAL A 47 4.57 -5.20 -6.94
CA VAL A 47 4.29 -6.50 -6.31
C VAL A 47 5.37 -7.48 -6.74
N VAL A 48 6.13 -8.01 -5.78
CA VAL A 48 7.16 -9.03 -6.07
C VAL A 48 6.59 -10.41 -5.77
N LEU A 49 6.49 -11.26 -6.78
CA LEU A 49 6.07 -12.65 -6.63
C LEU A 49 7.27 -13.57 -6.78
N SER A 50 7.43 -14.50 -5.85
CA SER A 50 8.49 -15.50 -5.93
C SER A 50 8.10 -16.79 -5.23
N VAL A 51 8.52 -17.91 -5.82
CA VAL A 51 8.47 -19.25 -5.23
C VAL A 51 9.89 -19.67 -4.83
N PRO A 52 10.06 -20.65 -3.93
CA PRO A 52 11.40 -21.06 -3.51
C PRO A 52 12.07 -21.76 -4.67
N THR A 53 13.29 -21.36 -4.98
CA THR A 53 14.13 -21.99 -6.00
C THR A 53 15.50 -22.31 -5.41
N ALA A 54 16.24 -23.23 -6.01
CA ALA A 54 17.57 -23.61 -5.51
C ALA A 54 18.67 -22.55 -5.78
N LEU A 55 18.30 -21.38 -6.30
CA LEU A 55 19.25 -20.38 -6.82
C LEU A 55 19.52 -19.24 -5.84
N PHE A 56 18.65 -19.03 -4.86
CA PHE A 56 18.80 -17.98 -3.85
C PHE A 56 18.00 -18.30 -2.60
N GLU A 57 18.40 -17.68 -1.49
CA GLU A 57 17.66 -17.70 -0.23
C GLU A 57 16.69 -16.51 -0.20
N PHE A 58 15.49 -16.70 0.37
CA PHE A 58 14.54 -15.58 0.51
C PHE A 58 15.07 -14.43 1.35
N GLU A 59 16.02 -14.68 2.24
CA GLU A 59 16.64 -13.65 3.07
C GLU A 59 17.37 -12.60 2.23
N ASP A 60 18.13 -13.04 1.21
CA ASP A 60 18.82 -12.16 0.27
C ASP A 60 17.80 -11.37 -0.60
N LEU A 61 16.73 -12.04 -1.01
CA LEU A 61 15.65 -11.41 -1.76
C LEU A 61 14.97 -10.30 -0.95
N VAL A 62 14.65 -10.59 0.31
CA VAL A 62 14.00 -9.63 1.22
C VAL A 62 14.89 -8.41 1.48
N ASP A 63 16.20 -8.61 1.67
CA ASP A 63 17.12 -7.49 1.90
C ASP A 63 17.18 -6.58 0.67
N ILE A 64 17.26 -7.15 -0.54
CA ILE A 64 17.23 -6.35 -1.78
C ILE A 64 15.92 -5.57 -1.92
N ILE A 65 14.79 -6.22 -1.65
CA ILE A 65 13.48 -5.56 -1.74
C ILE A 65 13.39 -4.42 -0.72
N GLY A 66 13.77 -4.67 0.54
CA GLY A 66 13.73 -3.68 1.61
C GLY A 66 14.63 -2.46 1.36
N ASP A 67 15.84 -2.70 0.87
CA ASP A 67 16.78 -1.62 0.52
C ASP A 67 16.25 -0.75 -0.63
N LEU A 68 15.72 -1.37 -1.68
CA LEU A 68 15.19 -0.64 -2.83
C LEU A 68 13.87 0.07 -2.52
N GLN A 69 13.01 -0.54 -1.70
CA GLN A 69 11.76 0.04 -1.21
C GLN A 69 12.04 1.34 -0.44
N GLN A 70 12.99 1.33 0.49
CA GLN A 70 13.38 2.51 1.26
C GLN A 70 14.07 3.56 0.39
N LYS A 71 14.97 3.14 -0.51
CA LYS A 71 15.71 4.04 -1.39
C LYS A 71 14.81 4.89 -2.29
N HIS A 72 13.75 4.28 -2.83
CA HIS A 72 12.83 4.95 -3.76
C HIS A 72 11.56 5.47 -3.08
N GLU A 73 11.36 5.15 -1.80
CA GLU A 73 10.17 5.52 -1.03
C GLU A 73 8.87 5.15 -1.75
N LYS A 74 8.84 3.97 -2.39
CA LYS A 74 7.64 3.45 -3.06
C LYS A 74 7.13 2.20 -2.36
N PRO A 75 5.81 2.01 -2.25
CA PRO A 75 5.26 0.82 -1.62
C PRO A 75 5.65 -0.41 -2.43
N VAL A 76 6.06 -1.45 -1.71
CA VAL A 76 6.26 -2.79 -2.27
C VAL A 76 5.45 -3.76 -1.44
N VAL A 77 4.80 -4.71 -2.10
CA VAL A 77 4.14 -5.86 -1.48
C VAL A 77 4.78 -7.12 -2.04
N THR A 78 4.97 -8.13 -1.20
CA THR A 78 5.50 -9.42 -1.66
C THR A 78 4.43 -10.49 -1.66
N CYS A 79 4.61 -11.42 -2.58
CA CYS A 79 3.88 -12.68 -2.65
C CYS A 79 4.89 -13.82 -2.67
N LEU A 80 5.53 -14.07 -1.53
CA LEU A 80 6.47 -15.17 -1.34
C LEU A 80 5.70 -16.41 -0.93
N MET A 81 5.84 -17.49 -1.70
CA MET A 81 5.25 -18.80 -1.45
C MET A 81 6.39 -19.76 -1.09
N GLY A 82 6.22 -20.69 -0.14
CA GLY A 82 7.33 -21.58 0.23
C GLY A 82 7.29 -22.28 1.58
N GLY A 83 6.29 -21.99 2.43
CA GLY A 83 6.20 -22.62 3.75
C GLY A 83 7.20 -22.03 4.74
N GLU A 84 8.01 -22.86 5.40
CA GLU A 84 8.84 -22.43 6.55
C GLU A 84 9.90 -21.38 6.19
N GLU A 85 10.48 -21.43 4.98
CA GLU A 85 11.39 -20.39 4.47
C GLU A 85 10.69 -19.03 4.33
N THR A 86 9.40 -19.04 4.02
CA THR A 86 8.59 -17.82 3.91
C THR A 86 8.37 -17.16 5.26
N ASP A 87 8.30 -17.92 6.37
CA ASP A 87 8.08 -17.35 7.70
C ASP A 87 9.28 -16.50 8.15
N ARG A 88 10.50 -16.97 7.91
CA ARG A 88 11.73 -16.20 8.20
C ARG A 88 11.83 -14.95 7.33
N ALA A 89 11.48 -15.09 6.06
CA ALA A 89 11.40 -13.97 5.13
C ALA A 89 10.35 -12.94 5.58
N ALA A 90 9.19 -13.39 6.07
CA ALA A 90 8.11 -12.52 6.54
C ALA A 90 8.51 -11.70 7.77
N ASP A 91 9.24 -12.28 8.72
CA ASP A 91 9.74 -11.54 9.89
C ASP A 91 10.72 -10.42 9.48
N ARG A 92 11.60 -10.68 8.51
CA ARG A 92 12.49 -9.66 7.95
C ARG A 92 11.73 -8.59 7.16
N LEU A 93 10.79 -8.98 6.30
CA LEU A 93 9.94 -8.04 5.55
C LEU A 93 9.17 -7.10 6.49
N LYS A 94 8.72 -7.62 7.63
CA LYS A 94 8.03 -6.82 8.65
C LYS A 94 8.94 -5.75 9.25
N ALA A 95 10.25 -5.98 9.37
CA ALA A 95 11.19 -4.96 9.81
C ALA A 95 11.30 -3.79 8.82
N TYR A 96 11.11 -4.05 7.52
CA TYR A 96 11.00 -3.05 6.47
C TYR A 96 9.58 -2.46 6.32
N GLY A 97 8.59 -2.95 7.08
CA GLY A 97 7.19 -2.55 6.93
C GLY A 97 6.51 -3.10 5.68
N ILE A 98 7.05 -4.16 5.07
CA ILE A 98 6.54 -4.78 3.85
C ILE A 98 5.60 -5.94 4.20
N LEU A 99 4.43 -5.98 3.55
CA LEU A 99 3.48 -7.08 3.71
C LEU A 99 3.82 -8.23 2.76
N ASN A 100 3.78 -9.45 3.29
CA ASN A 100 3.85 -10.67 2.50
C ASN A 100 2.49 -11.39 2.44
N TYR A 101 2.11 -11.83 1.25
CA TYR A 101 0.93 -12.67 1.02
C TYR A 101 1.34 -14.01 0.41
N PHE A 102 0.54 -15.05 0.62
CA PHE A 102 0.74 -16.33 -0.07
C PHE A 102 0.01 -16.39 -1.43
N ASP A 103 -0.84 -15.39 -1.72
CA ASP A 103 -1.74 -15.38 -2.87
C ASP A 103 -1.68 -14.01 -3.58
N PRO A 104 -1.31 -13.97 -4.88
CA PRO A 104 -1.25 -12.71 -5.63
C PRO A 104 -2.60 -11.99 -5.70
N ALA A 105 -3.73 -12.71 -5.65
CA ALA A 105 -5.06 -12.10 -5.66
C ALA A 105 -5.33 -11.25 -4.40
N ARG A 106 -4.56 -11.45 -3.32
CA ARG A 106 -4.55 -10.59 -2.13
C ARG A 106 -3.45 -9.53 -2.17
N ALA A 107 -2.28 -9.86 -2.75
CA ALA A 107 -1.15 -8.95 -2.83
C ALA A 107 -1.46 -7.72 -3.69
N VAL A 108 -2.01 -7.90 -4.89
CA VAL A 108 -2.25 -6.78 -5.84
C VAL A 108 -3.23 -5.74 -5.27
N PRO A 109 -4.42 -6.11 -4.74
CA PRO A 109 -5.32 -5.12 -4.15
C PRO A 109 -4.76 -4.45 -2.89
N SER A 110 -3.89 -5.13 -2.13
CA SER A 110 -3.29 -4.55 -0.92
C SER A 110 -2.33 -3.41 -1.22
N LEU A 111 -1.59 -3.49 -2.34
CA LEU A 111 -0.71 -2.41 -2.78
C LEU A 111 -1.51 -1.13 -3.06
N GLN A 112 -2.71 -1.30 -3.62
CA GLN A 112 -3.60 -0.17 -3.86
C GLN A 112 -4.10 0.47 -2.56
N ALA A 113 -4.40 -0.33 -1.53
CA ALA A 113 -4.73 0.19 -0.21
C ALA A 113 -3.57 0.99 0.41
N PHE A 114 -2.31 0.59 0.18
CA PHE A 114 -1.14 1.36 0.61
C PHE A 114 -1.00 2.68 -0.16
N ALA A 115 -1.20 2.67 -1.47
CA ALA A 115 -1.20 3.89 -2.27
C ALA A 115 -2.28 4.87 -1.78
N ASP A 116 -3.48 4.37 -1.50
CA ASP A 116 -4.59 5.16 -0.95
C ASP A 116 -4.25 5.69 0.46
N TYR A 117 -3.70 4.86 1.35
CA TYR A 117 -3.29 5.27 2.69
C TYR A 117 -2.24 6.39 2.67
N ARG A 118 -1.24 6.27 1.78
CA ARG A 118 -0.20 7.29 1.63
C ARG A 118 -0.79 8.62 1.17
N ASN A 119 -1.67 8.58 0.17
CA ASN A 119 -2.39 9.76 -0.32
C ASN A 119 -3.24 10.43 0.75
N VAL A 120 -3.87 9.66 1.66
CA VAL A 120 -4.65 10.22 2.78
C VAL A 120 -3.74 10.83 3.84
N THR A 121 -2.62 10.18 4.17
CA THR A 121 -1.71 10.62 5.22
C THR A 121 -0.93 11.88 4.85
N GLU A 122 -0.59 12.03 3.57
CA GLU A 122 0.13 13.19 3.04
C GLU A 122 -0.81 14.35 2.66
N ARG A 123 -2.13 14.16 2.80
CA ARG A 123 -3.10 15.18 2.46
C ARG A 123 -3.12 16.27 3.53
N GLU A 124 -2.87 17.50 3.12
CA GLU A 124 -3.16 18.67 3.95
C GLU A 124 -4.68 18.91 4.00
N TYR A 125 -5.24 18.95 5.21
CA TYR A 125 -6.64 19.26 5.44
C TYR A 125 -6.80 20.77 5.64
N GLU A 126 -7.71 21.38 4.89
CA GLU A 126 -8.13 22.75 5.20
C GLU A 126 -8.90 22.76 6.53
N GLN A 127 -8.63 23.79 7.34
CA GLN A 127 -9.42 24.06 8.54
C GLN A 127 -10.89 24.15 8.17
N PRO A 128 -11.77 23.35 8.78
CA PRO A 128 -13.16 23.38 8.39
C PRO A 128 -13.80 24.68 8.87
N THR A 129 -14.66 25.23 8.03
CA THR A 129 -15.33 26.49 8.30
C THR A 129 -16.12 26.39 9.60
N ALA A 130 -15.81 27.26 10.56
CA ALA A 130 -16.62 27.42 11.76
C ALA A 130 -17.89 28.20 11.42
N PHE A 131 -19.03 27.71 11.93
CA PHE A 131 -20.32 28.37 11.85
C PHE A 131 -20.76 28.71 13.27
N GLU A 132 -21.37 29.87 13.48
CA GLU A 132 -22.04 30.16 14.75
C GLU A 132 -23.31 29.30 14.84
N VAL A 133 -23.32 28.35 15.78
CA VAL A 133 -24.41 27.40 16.00
C VAL A 133 -24.79 27.35 17.48
N GLU A 134 -26.08 27.15 17.77
CA GLU A 134 -26.57 26.86 19.13
C GLU A 134 -26.24 25.40 19.50
N GLU A 135 -25.11 25.21 20.19
CA GLU A 135 -24.59 23.89 20.57
C GLU A 135 -25.59 23.08 21.42
N ASP A 136 -26.31 23.74 22.34
CA ASP A 136 -27.31 23.10 23.18
C ASP A 136 -28.46 22.50 22.36
N ARG A 137 -28.94 23.24 21.35
CA ARG A 137 -29.99 22.77 20.46
C ARG A 137 -29.51 21.64 19.56
N ALA A 138 -28.25 21.69 19.11
CA ALA A 138 -27.65 20.61 18.34
C ALA A 138 -27.53 19.31 19.17
N GLN A 139 -27.12 19.39 20.43
CA GLN A 139 -27.05 18.24 21.34
C GLN A 139 -28.43 17.61 21.61
N GLU A 140 -29.46 18.44 21.77
CA GLU A 140 -30.83 17.97 21.99
C GLU A 140 -31.35 17.16 20.79
N VAL A 141 -31.22 17.72 19.58
CA VAL A 141 -31.63 17.06 18.33
C VAL A 141 -30.87 15.74 18.11
N LEU A 142 -29.57 15.72 18.40
CA LEU A 142 -28.77 14.50 18.30
C LEU A 142 -29.19 13.45 19.33
N SER A 143 -29.59 13.87 20.54
CA SER A 143 -30.04 12.96 21.59
C SER A 143 -31.39 12.32 21.26
N GLU A 144 -32.31 13.09 20.70
CA GLU A 144 -33.61 12.61 20.23
C GLU A 144 -33.47 11.61 19.08
N ALA A 145 -32.50 11.80 18.17
CA ALA A 145 -32.27 10.90 17.04
C ALA A 145 -31.74 9.50 17.44
N VAL A 146 -31.31 9.33 18.69
CA VAL A 146 -30.74 8.06 19.19
C VAL A 146 -31.83 7.11 19.67
N GLU A 147 -32.91 7.64 20.23
CA GLU A 147 -34.04 6.85 20.73
C GLU A 147 -34.74 6.01 19.63
N PRO A 148 -35.03 6.55 18.43
CA PRO A 148 -35.59 5.76 17.35
C PRO A 148 -34.54 4.95 16.58
N GLY A 149 -33.25 4.98 16.98
CA GLY A 149 -32.17 4.21 16.37
C GLY A 149 -31.63 4.78 15.05
N TRP A 150 -31.89 6.07 14.77
CA TRP A 150 -31.41 6.72 13.54
C TRP A 150 -29.88 6.94 13.59
N ILE A 151 -29.34 7.06 14.81
CA ILE A 151 -27.92 6.98 15.09
C ILE A 151 -27.68 6.09 16.31
N THR A 152 -26.52 5.45 16.39
CA THR A 152 -26.22 4.51 17.50
C THR A 152 -25.81 5.27 18.77
N SER A 153 -26.03 4.66 19.93
CA SER A 153 -25.57 5.21 21.23
C SER A 153 -24.05 5.38 21.28
N THR A 154 -23.31 4.51 20.57
CA THR A 154 -21.88 4.67 20.31
C THR A 154 -21.64 5.95 19.49
N SER A 155 -22.32 6.16 18.37
CA SER A 155 -22.22 7.40 17.59
C SER A 155 -22.52 8.66 18.43
N ARG A 156 -23.50 8.61 19.35
CA ARG A 156 -23.80 9.71 20.28
C ARG A 156 -22.70 9.98 21.28
N LEU A 157 -22.21 8.94 21.96
CA LEU A 157 -21.09 9.05 22.91
C LEU A 157 -19.85 9.61 22.21
N TRP A 158 -19.59 9.24 20.97
CA TRP A 158 -18.49 9.80 20.20
C TRP A 158 -18.69 11.29 19.89
N ILE A 159 -19.90 11.71 19.54
CA ILE A 159 -20.22 13.13 19.27
C ILE A 159 -20.21 13.97 20.56
N SER A 160 -20.65 13.41 21.69
CA SER A 160 -20.79 14.13 22.96
C SER A 160 -19.55 14.09 23.86
N SER A 161 -18.67 13.09 23.70
CA SER A 161 -17.42 12.93 24.48
C SER A 161 -16.21 13.52 23.77
N MET A 162 -16.40 14.05 22.57
CA MET A 162 -15.41 14.91 21.96
C MET A 162 -15.16 16.07 22.93
N PRO A 163 -13.90 16.42 23.28
CA PRO A 163 -13.63 17.79 23.72
C PRO A 163 -14.23 18.73 22.66
N THR A 164 -14.53 20.00 22.94
CA THR A 164 -14.93 20.95 21.89
C THR A 164 -13.81 20.98 20.86
N VAL A 165 -13.88 20.08 19.88
CA VAL A 165 -12.84 19.95 18.92
C VAL A 165 -13.17 21.02 17.95
N SER A 166 -12.21 21.91 17.72
CA SER A 166 -12.21 22.70 16.51
C SER A 166 -12.68 21.81 15.35
N PRO A 167 -13.53 22.31 14.44
CA PRO A 167 -14.10 21.59 13.31
C PRO A 167 -13.11 20.62 12.60
N LEU A 168 -11.81 20.85 12.66
CA LEU A 168 -10.72 20.01 12.16
C LEU A 168 -10.80 18.49 12.36
N GLN A 169 -11.43 17.93 13.40
CA GLN A 169 -11.50 16.45 13.54
C GLN A 169 -12.71 15.80 12.87
N TRP A 170 -13.69 16.56 12.36
CA TRP A 170 -14.82 15.97 11.62
C TRP A 170 -14.47 15.61 10.17
N ALA A 171 -13.41 16.19 9.61
CA ALA A 171 -12.92 15.91 8.27
C ALA A 171 -12.13 14.58 8.17
N ASP A 172 -11.79 13.97 9.30
CA ASP A 172 -10.97 12.75 9.40
C ASP A 172 -11.80 11.44 9.36
N LEU A 173 -13.13 11.51 9.30
CA LEU A 173 -13.90 10.34 8.88
C LEU A 173 -13.76 10.20 7.37
N PRO A 174 -13.12 9.13 6.85
CA PRO A 174 -12.89 9.00 5.43
C PRO A 174 -14.23 8.99 4.69
N ARG A 175 -14.48 10.02 3.87
CA ARG A 175 -15.26 9.86 2.65
C ARG A 175 -14.46 8.93 1.74
N VAL A 176 -14.59 7.64 2.01
CA VAL A 176 -14.27 6.56 1.08
C VAL A 176 -14.94 6.95 -0.24
N LEU A 177 -14.21 6.93 -1.35
CA LEU A 177 -14.64 7.26 -2.72
C LEU A 177 -14.42 8.71 -3.20
N GLN A 178 -13.18 9.21 -3.14
CA GLN A 178 -12.68 9.97 -4.28
C GLN A 178 -11.46 9.23 -4.85
N ARG A 179 -11.71 8.45 -5.90
CA ARG A 179 -10.68 7.71 -6.64
C ARG A 179 -9.69 8.70 -7.26
N PRO A 180 -8.37 8.44 -7.20
CA PRO A 180 -7.40 9.20 -7.99
C PRO A 180 -7.77 9.15 -9.48
N LYS A 181 -7.57 10.26 -10.20
CA LYS A 181 -7.94 10.41 -11.62
C LYS A 181 -7.20 9.44 -12.56
N ARG A 182 -6.10 8.85 -12.10
CA ARG A 182 -5.42 7.70 -12.68
C ARG A 182 -4.57 7.09 -11.57
N LEU A 183 -4.68 5.78 -11.37
CA LEU A 183 -3.73 5.06 -10.53
C LEU A 183 -2.43 4.92 -11.34
N PRO A 184 -1.26 5.15 -10.73
CA PRO A 184 0.00 4.78 -11.38
C PRO A 184 -0.01 3.27 -11.67
N GLU A 185 0.68 2.84 -12.72
CA GLU A 185 0.68 1.43 -13.09
C GLU A 185 1.32 0.61 -11.95
N ILE A 186 0.69 -0.53 -11.62
CA ILE A 186 1.21 -1.46 -10.62
C ILE A 186 2.05 -2.47 -11.37
N SER A 187 3.37 -2.34 -11.28
CA SER A 187 4.29 -3.29 -11.90
C SER A 187 4.38 -4.55 -11.04
N VAL A 188 3.97 -5.68 -11.59
CA VAL A 188 4.12 -6.99 -10.96
C VAL A 188 5.43 -7.59 -11.47
N ALA A 189 6.40 -7.81 -10.60
CA ALA A 189 7.63 -8.51 -10.94
C ALA A 189 7.50 -9.98 -10.51
N LEU A 190 7.54 -10.88 -11.48
CA LEU A 190 7.58 -12.32 -11.29
C LEU A 190 9.04 -12.77 -11.26
N LEU A 191 9.40 -13.49 -10.21
CA LEU A 191 10.59 -14.33 -10.19
C LEU A 191 10.10 -15.78 -10.22
N SER A 192 10.19 -16.41 -11.39
CA SER A 192 9.77 -17.79 -11.63
C SER A 192 10.86 -18.80 -11.29
#